data_AF-A0A7Z9KG53-F1
#
_entry.id   AF-A0A7Z9KG53-F1
#
_cell.length_a   1.000
_cell.length_b   1.000
_cell.length_c   1.000
_cell.angle_alpha   90.00
_cell.angle_beta   90.00
_cell.angle_gamma   90.00
#
_symmetry.space_group_name_H-M   'P 1'
#
loop_
_entity.id
_entity.type
_entity.pdbx_description
1 polymer ?
#
loop_
_entity_poly.entity_id
_entity_poly.type
_entity_poly.pdbx_seq_one_letter_code
_entity_poly.pdbx_strand_id
1 'polypeptide(L)' 'MVRQKRRASSFQELILMLQQYWAAQGCVLLQPYDMMVGAGTFHPATLLRSLGP' A
#
# COMPACT_ATOMS: atom_id res chain seq x y z
N MET A 1 -2.00 -13.64 -28.15
CA MET A 1 -1.93 -14.15 -26.77
C MET A 1 -2.46 -13.07 -25.83
N VAL A 2 -3.73 -13.14 -25.45
CA VAL A 2 -4.38 -12.13 -24.60
C VAL A 2 -3.98 -12.41 -23.14
N ARG A 3 -3.33 -11.47 -22.46
CA ARG A 3 -3.10 -11.55 -21.01
C ARG A 3 -4.45 -11.47 -20.30
N GLN A 4 -4.90 -12.58 -19.71
CA GLN A 4 -6.07 -12.57 -18.84
C GLN A 4 -5.79 -11.67 -17.62
N LYS A 5 -6.67 -10.71 -17.34
CA LYS A 5 -6.64 -9.94 -16.07
C LYS A 5 -7.14 -10.86 -14.95
N ARG A 6 -6.24 -11.26 -14.04
CA ARG A 6 -6.65 -11.96 -12.79
C ARG A 6 -7.44 -10.97 -11.92
N ARG A 7 -8.60 -11.40 -11.43
CA ARG A 7 -9.35 -10.69 -10.37
C ARG A 7 -8.91 -11.26 -9.03
N ALA A 8 -8.80 -10.42 -7.99
CA ALA A 8 -8.58 -10.91 -6.63
C ALA A 8 -9.78 -11.75 -6.18
N SER A 9 -9.50 -12.92 -5.62
CA SER A 9 -10.49 -13.90 -5.15
C SER A 9 -10.74 -13.81 -3.64
N SER A 10 -9.96 -12.98 -2.92
CA SER A 10 -10.14 -12.68 -1.49
C SER A 10 -9.66 -11.27 -1.16
N PHE A 11 -10.02 -10.77 0.03
CA PHE A 11 -9.55 -9.46 0.51
C PHE A 11 -8.03 -9.45 0.76
N GLN A 12 -7.49 -10.55 1.27
CA GLN A 12 -6.06 -10.75 1.47
C GLN A 12 -5.32 -10.74 0.14
N GLU A 13 -5.87 -11.40 -0.90
CA GLU A 13 -5.30 -11.36 -2.25
C GLU A 13 -5.36 -9.95 -2.84
N LEU A 14 -6.44 -9.20 -2.60
CA LEU A 14 -6.53 -7.80 -3.00
C LEU A 14 -5.40 -6.96 -2.37
N ILE A 15 -5.18 -7.10 -1.06
CA ILE A 15 -4.10 -6.40 -0.34
C ILE A 15 -2.73 -6.80 -0.93
N LEU A 16 -2.48 -8.10 -1.12
CA LEU A 16 -1.23 -8.60 -1.67
C LEU A 16 -0.98 -8.10 -3.10
N MET A 17 -2.00 -8.05 -3.95
CA MET A 17 -1.88 -7.51 -5.31
C MET A 17 -1.52 -6.02 -5.30
N LEU A 18 -2.13 -5.23 -4.41
CA LEU A 18 -1.82 -3.80 -4.28
C LEU A 18 -0.38 -3.60 -3.77
N GLN A 19 0.04 -4.36 -2.77
CA GLN A 19 1.42 -4.34 -2.26
C GLN A 19 2.43 -4.68 -3.37
N GLN A 20 2.18 -5.74 -4.14
CA GLN A 20 3.04 -6.14 -5.27
C GLN A 20 3.10 -5.05 -6.36
N TYR A 21 1.95 -4.47 -6.71
CA TYR A 21 1.88 -3.41 -7.70
C TYR A 21 2.73 -2.20 -7.28
N TRP A 22 2.53 -1.67 -6.07
CA TRP A 22 3.25 -0.49 -5.60
C TRP A 22 4.73 -0.76 -5.34
N ALA A 23 5.10 -1.95 -4.88
CA ALA A 23 6.51 -2.37 -4.80
C ALA A 23 7.18 -2.34 -6.19
N ALA A 24 6.50 -2.80 -7.23
CA ALA A 24 7.00 -2.72 -8.61
C ALA A 24 7.12 -1.28 -9.15
N GLN A 25 6.38 -0.32 -8.58
CA GLN A 25 6.52 1.11 -8.87
C GLN A 25 7.63 1.78 -8.04
N GLY A 26 8.37 1.03 -7.22
CA GLY A 26 9.44 1.55 -6.37
C GLY A 26 8.97 2.13 -5.04
N CYS A 27 7.70 1.91 -4.64
CA CYS A 27 7.22 2.31 -3.33
C CYS A 27 7.74 1.37 -2.24
N VAL A 28 8.09 1.93 -1.08
CA VAL A 28 8.42 1.17 0.13
C VAL A 28 7.14 0.66 0.77
N LEU A 29 7.07 -0.65 1.04
CA LEU A 29 5.96 -1.26 1.76
C LEU A 29 6.18 -1.12 3.26
N LEU A 30 5.25 -0.43 3.94
CA LEU A 30 5.29 -0.18 5.38
C LEU A 30 4.18 -0.95 6.09
N GLN A 31 4.43 -1.27 7.35
CA GLN A 31 3.44 -1.90 8.22
C GLN A 31 2.42 -0.88 8.74
N PRO A 32 1.23 -1.32 9.14
CA PRO A 32 0.26 -0.46 9.82
C PRO A 32 0.86 0.18 11.07
N TYR A 33 0.42 1.39 11.38
CA TYR A 33 0.86 2.08 12.59
C TYR A 33 0.23 1.45 13.83
N ASP A 34 1.01 1.33 14.90
CA ASP A 34 0.62 0.72 16.17
C ASP A 34 -0.21 1.65 17.07
N MET A 35 -0.45 2.89 16.62
CA MET A 35 -1.32 3.85 17.29
C MET A 35 -2.63 4.09 16.52
N MET A 36 -3.68 4.41 17.28
CA MET A 36 -4.99 4.74 16.72
C MET A 36 -4.93 6.02 15.90
N VAL A 37 -5.26 5.90 14.61
CA VAL A 37 -5.38 7.03 13.69
C VAL A 37 -6.64 6.85 12.83
N GLY A 38 -7.29 7.95 12.45
CA GLY A 38 -8.52 7.90 11.66
C GLY A 38 -8.30 7.61 10.17
N ALA A 39 -7.08 7.83 9.66
CA ALA A 39 -6.70 7.62 8.27
C ALA A 39 -5.18 7.44 8.13
N GLY A 40 -4.74 6.78 7.06
CA GLY A 40 -3.31 6.59 6.76
C GLY A 40 -2.52 7.88 6.52
N THR A 41 -3.19 9.01 6.28
CA THR A 41 -2.55 10.33 6.19
C THR A 41 -1.94 10.78 7.51
N PHE A 42 -2.45 10.29 8.65
CA PHE A 42 -1.87 10.54 9.98
C PHE A 42 -0.70 9.61 10.31
N HIS A 43 -0.37 8.64 9.45
CA HIS A 43 0.83 7.82 9.62
C HIS A 43 2.07 8.73 9.50
N PRO A 44 3.09 8.63 10.39
CA PRO A 44 4.29 9.48 10.32
C PRO A 44 5.01 9.42 8.96
N ALA A 45 5.08 8.22 8.36
CA ALA A 45 5.61 8.00 7.01
C ALA A 45 4.81 8.66 5.87
N THR A 46 3.64 9.22 6.13
CA THR A 46 2.89 10.08 5.20
C THR A 46 3.01 11.53 5.64
N LEU A 47 2.54 11.87 6.85
CA LEU A 47 2.44 13.25 7.32
C LEU A 47 3.81 13.94 7.37
N LEU A 48 4.78 13.36 8.07
CA LEU A 48 6.10 13.97 8.26
C LEU A 48 6.94 13.82 7.00
N ARG A 49 6.87 12.68 6.32
CA ARG A 49 7.64 12.42 5.09
C ARG A 49 7.29 13.38 3.96
N SER A 50 6.06 13.87 3.91
CA SER A 50 5.60 14.81 2.87
C SER A 50 6.13 16.23 3.04
N LEU A 51 6.74 16.57 4.19
CA LEU A 51 7.22 17.92 4.50
C LEU A 51 8.57 18.28 3.87
N GLY A 52 9.25 17.32 3.24
CA GLY A 52 10.59 17.50 2.66
C GLY A 52 11.70 16.91 3.55
N PRO A 53 12.97 16.99 3.10
CA PRO A 53 14.13 16.64 3.93
C PRO A 53 14.33 17.61 5.09
#